data_AF-A0A803TNQ5-F1
#
_entry.id   AF-A0A803TNQ5-F1
#
_cell.length_a   1.000
_cell.length_b   1.000
_cell.length_c   1.000
_cell.angle_alpha   90.00
_cell.angle_beta   90.00
_cell.angle_gamma   90.00
#
_symmetry.space_group_name_H-M   'P 1'
#
loop_
_entity.id
_entity.type
_entity.pdbx_description
1 polymer ?
#
loop_
_entity_poly.entity_id
_entity_poly.type
_entity_poly.pdbx_seq_one_letter_code
_entity_poly.pdbx_strand_id
1 'polypeptide(L)'
;MDFGAVWKHPQCKLPPKIILKDTIYVTCVFVPLLQILYTGIVIYSPSLALNQVTGFQLWGSVVATGLVCTFYCTLGGLKAVIWTDVFQFIMMISGFLAVIIRTLIIKGGFGPIIEDARRGGRLRYWDFDPNPLKRHTFWTVVVGGTFTWLGIYGVNQSQVQRYVACKTRLHGKLSLYINLVGLWITLSSAVMCGLSMYSVYKDCDPWTAKYVSAPDQLMPYLVLEILGDYPGVPGLFVAGTYSGTLSTVSSSINALAAVTVEDLIRPYFTLSESKLQWINMGMNLFFGIVCLSMAAAASTMGALLQAALSIFGILGGPLLGIFSLGMLMPFGNAKGAFSGLVCGFSLVLWIGVGSHTYPPPSYRTLPLPLSTRGCRTINGTLAPQVTTSMPLSTTPRPGVQEYWYSLSYLYFSTLGTLITFFVGTLMSLATGGLKQEVDRKLLFGKEEFLDNFIYWKSKWVLLFEKVHPPKQVAPKEEMEESQEMEESPGM
;
A
#
# COMPACT_ATOMS: atom_id res chain seq x y z
N MET A 1 -4.02 -24.80 11.23
CA MET A 1 -3.97 -23.39 11.68
C MET A 1 -5.32 -22.84 11.33
N ASP A 2 -6.07 -22.36 12.31
CA ASP A 2 -7.45 -21.91 12.12
C ASP A 2 -7.44 -20.74 11.14
N PHE A 3 -7.94 -20.97 9.93
CA PHE A 3 -7.96 -19.98 8.83
C PHE A 3 -9.17 -19.04 8.94
N GLY A 4 -9.69 -18.87 10.15
CA GLY A 4 -10.81 -17.98 10.45
C GLY A 4 -10.61 -16.61 9.83
N ALA A 5 -11.69 -15.99 9.35
CA ALA A 5 -11.67 -14.58 9.00
C ALA A 5 -10.95 -13.84 10.11
N VAL A 6 -9.90 -13.09 9.74
CA VAL A 6 -9.08 -12.27 10.65
C VAL A 6 -9.94 -11.57 11.70
N TRP A 7 -11.12 -11.13 11.24
CA TRP A 7 -12.16 -10.46 11.98
C TRP A 7 -12.90 -11.30 13.03
N LYS A 8 -12.45 -12.52 13.32
CA LYS A 8 -12.94 -13.39 14.41
C LYS A 8 -11.80 -13.86 15.31
N HIS A 9 -10.56 -13.50 15.02
CA HIS A 9 -9.41 -13.98 15.78
C HIS A 9 -9.33 -13.32 17.17
N PRO A 10 -9.14 -14.08 18.26
CA PRO A 10 -9.18 -13.55 19.63
C PRO A 10 -8.06 -12.54 19.96
N GLN A 11 -7.01 -12.47 19.14
CA GLN A 11 -5.95 -11.46 19.26
C GLN A 11 -6.26 -10.15 18.54
N CYS A 12 -7.29 -10.10 17.69
CA CYS A 12 -7.73 -8.89 17.00
C CYS A 12 -8.77 -8.17 17.84
N LYS A 13 -8.50 -6.92 18.21
CA LYS A 13 -9.54 -6.03 18.70
C LYS A 13 -10.39 -5.59 17.53
N LEU A 14 -11.65 -5.94 17.60
CA LEU A 14 -12.63 -5.71 16.56
C LEU A 14 -13.64 -4.68 17.05
N PRO A 15 -14.29 -3.92 16.16
CA PRO A 15 -15.51 -3.24 16.52
C PRO A 15 -16.47 -4.21 17.26
N PRO A 16 -17.30 -3.70 18.19
CA PRO A 16 -18.26 -4.52 18.92
C PRO A 16 -18.99 -5.49 18.00
N LYS A 17 -19.18 -6.75 18.42
CA LYS A 17 -19.87 -7.79 17.63
C LYS A 17 -21.19 -7.28 17.02
N ILE A 18 -21.87 -6.34 17.68
CA ILE A 18 -23.10 -5.69 17.24
C ILE A 18 -22.89 -4.80 16.00
N ILE A 19 -21.82 -3.99 15.95
CA ILE A 19 -21.48 -3.19 14.76
C ILE A 19 -21.09 -4.12 13.62
N LEU A 20 -20.27 -5.13 13.91
CA LEU A 20 -19.73 -5.99 12.87
C LEU A 20 -20.80 -6.89 12.25
N LYS A 21 -21.74 -7.46 13.01
CA LYS A 21 -22.70 -8.45 12.50
C LYS A 21 -23.64 -7.87 11.43
N ASP A 22 -24.14 -6.66 11.64
CA ASP A 22 -25.04 -5.99 10.68
C ASP A 22 -24.26 -5.28 9.56
N THR A 23 -23.02 -4.83 9.84
CA THR A 23 -22.14 -4.20 8.84
C THR A 23 -21.30 -5.22 8.07
N ILE A 24 -21.33 -6.51 8.45
CA ILE A 24 -20.47 -7.57 7.89
C ILE A 24 -20.69 -7.68 6.40
N TYR A 25 -21.93 -7.62 5.95
CA TYR A 25 -22.28 -7.74 4.54
C TYR A 25 -21.70 -6.60 3.71
N VAL A 26 -21.68 -5.39 4.25
CA VAL A 26 -21.16 -4.23 3.52
C VAL A 26 -19.65 -4.25 3.47
N THR A 27 -18.98 -4.59 4.58
CA THR A 27 -17.53 -4.83 4.59
C THR A 27 -17.16 -5.99 3.66
N CYS A 28 -17.96 -7.06 3.62
CA CYS A 28 -17.80 -8.21 2.73
C CYS A 28 -18.07 -7.90 1.25
N VAL A 29 -18.67 -6.76 0.91
CA VAL A 29 -18.80 -6.31 -0.49
C VAL A 29 -17.69 -5.33 -0.83
N PHE A 30 -17.40 -4.38 0.05
CA PHE A 30 -16.42 -3.32 -0.19
C PHE A 30 -14.98 -3.83 -0.22
N VAL A 31 -14.61 -4.74 0.71
CA VAL A 31 -13.26 -5.30 0.75
C VAL A 31 -12.97 -6.11 -0.51
N PRO A 32 -13.86 -7.02 -0.98
CA PRO A 32 -13.65 -7.68 -2.25
C PRO A 32 -13.59 -6.76 -3.45
N LEU A 33 -14.47 -5.75 -3.51
CA LEU A 33 -14.47 -4.78 -4.61
C LEU A 33 -13.12 -4.04 -4.71
N LEU A 34 -12.59 -3.56 -3.58
CA LEU A 34 -11.27 -2.93 -3.51
C LEU A 34 -10.19 -3.86 -4.05
N GLN A 35 -10.17 -5.09 -3.56
CA GLN A 35 -9.11 -6.03 -3.92
C GLN A 35 -9.19 -6.44 -5.39
N ILE A 36 -10.39 -6.68 -5.93
CA ILE A 36 -10.61 -7.06 -7.34
C ILE A 36 -10.12 -5.95 -8.28
N LEU A 37 -10.52 -4.68 -8.01
CA LEU A 37 -10.11 -3.54 -8.83
C LEU A 37 -8.59 -3.30 -8.81
N TYR A 38 -7.99 -3.35 -7.63
CA TYR A 38 -6.54 -3.22 -7.46
C TYR A 38 -5.77 -4.34 -8.17
N THR A 39 -6.22 -5.59 -7.99
CA THR A 39 -5.57 -6.77 -8.58
C THR A 39 -5.60 -6.72 -10.10
N GLY A 40 -6.67 -6.21 -10.72
CA GLY A 40 -6.74 -6.00 -12.17
C GLY A 40 -5.64 -5.07 -12.71
N ILE A 41 -5.35 -3.96 -12.01
CA ILE A 41 -4.24 -3.05 -12.36
C ILE A 41 -2.90 -3.76 -12.25
N VAL A 42 -2.72 -4.51 -11.17
CA VAL A 42 -1.47 -5.21 -10.89
C VAL A 42 -1.20 -6.31 -11.92
N ILE A 43 -2.22 -7.04 -12.40
CA ILE A 43 -2.09 -8.02 -13.48
C ILE A 43 -1.68 -7.38 -14.81
N TYR A 44 -2.19 -6.18 -15.10
CA TYR A 44 -1.94 -5.49 -16.37
C TYR A 44 -0.50 -4.92 -16.49
N SER A 45 0.05 -4.41 -15.39
CA SER A 45 1.36 -3.72 -15.36
C SER A 45 2.53 -4.53 -15.92
N PRO A 46 2.83 -5.78 -15.48
CA PRO A 46 3.96 -6.52 -15.99
C PRO A 46 3.75 -7.03 -17.42
N SER A 47 2.50 -7.12 -17.88
CA SER A 47 2.20 -7.46 -19.28
C SER A 47 2.67 -6.38 -20.25
N LEU A 48 2.64 -5.10 -19.83
CA LEU A 48 3.28 -4.02 -20.60
C LEU A 48 4.80 -4.24 -20.69
N ALA A 49 5.44 -4.63 -19.58
CA ALA A 49 6.87 -4.89 -19.57
C ALA A 49 7.26 -6.06 -20.49
N LEU A 50 6.53 -7.17 -20.41
CA LEU A 50 6.78 -8.33 -21.26
C LEU A 50 6.51 -8.01 -22.74
N ASN A 51 5.44 -7.29 -23.05
CA ASN A 51 5.13 -6.88 -24.41
C ASN A 51 6.25 -6.01 -25.01
N GLN A 52 6.79 -5.07 -24.23
CA GLN A 52 7.91 -4.24 -24.69
C GLN A 52 9.19 -5.06 -24.86
N VAL A 53 9.54 -5.93 -23.90
CA VAL A 53 10.80 -6.67 -23.92
C VAL A 53 10.84 -7.79 -24.97
N THR A 54 9.73 -8.49 -25.17
CA THR A 54 9.68 -9.70 -26.03
C THR A 54 8.86 -9.53 -27.30
N GLY A 55 8.09 -8.44 -27.42
CA GLY A 55 7.10 -8.29 -28.49
C GLY A 55 5.87 -9.19 -28.34
N PHE A 56 5.77 -9.97 -27.26
CA PHE A 56 4.66 -10.90 -27.03
C PHE A 56 3.32 -10.16 -26.93
N GLN A 57 2.24 -10.77 -27.43
CA GLN A 57 0.92 -10.15 -27.42
C GLN A 57 0.47 -9.82 -25.99
N LEU A 58 0.11 -8.55 -25.75
CA LEU A 58 -0.28 -8.03 -24.44
C LEU A 58 -1.37 -8.88 -23.75
N TRP A 59 -2.45 -9.21 -24.46
CA TRP A 59 -3.55 -10.00 -23.90
C TRP A 59 -3.18 -11.46 -23.63
N GLY A 60 -2.34 -12.05 -24.48
CA GLY A 60 -1.78 -13.38 -24.21
C GLY A 60 -0.97 -13.38 -22.91
N SER A 61 -0.19 -12.32 -22.68
CA SER A 61 0.60 -12.15 -21.45
C SER A 61 -0.30 -12.01 -20.22
N VAL A 62 -1.36 -11.19 -20.31
CA VAL A 62 -2.34 -11.00 -19.24
C VAL A 62 -3.00 -12.34 -18.87
N VAL A 63 -3.48 -13.10 -19.86
CA VAL A 63 -4.11 -14.41 -19.65
C VAL A 63 -3.12 -15.42 -19.04
N ALA A 64 -1.90 -15.50 -19.57
CA ALA A 64 -0.87 -16.40 -19.03
C ALA A 64 -0.55 -16.07 -17.56
N THR A 65 -0.43 -14.78 -17.22
CA THR A 65 -0.18 -14.31 -15.85
C THR A 65 -1.31 -14.74 -14.92
N GLY A 66 -2.56 -14.54 -15.33
CA GLY A 66 -3.75 -14.94 -14.57
C GLY A 66 -3.82 -16.45 -14.34
N LEU A 67 -3.55 -17.26 -15.37
CA LEU A 67 -3.56 -18.72 -15.28
C LEU A 67 -2.47 -19.24 -14.32
N VAL A 68 -1.23 -18.79 -14.49
CA VAL A 68 -0.10 -19.19 -13.63
C VAL A 68 -0.37 -18.78 -12.19
N CYS A 69 -0.85 -17.56 -11.96
CA CYS A 69 -1.14 -17.09 -10.62
C CYS A 69 -2.27 -17.92 -9.98
N THR A 70 -3.36 -18.14 -10.70
CA THR A 70 -4.50 -18.91 -10.19
C THR A 70 -4.10 -20.34 -9.84
N PHE A 71 -3.34 -21.01 -10.71
CA PHE A 71 -2.83 -22.36 -10.47
C PHE A 71 -1.93 -22.42 -9.23
N TYR A 72 -1.02 -21.46 -9.09
CA TYR A 72 -0.14 -21.40 -7.93
C TYR A 72 -0.92 -21.12 -6.63
N CYS A 73 -1.97 -20.30 -6.66
CA CYS A 73 -2.81 -19.98 -5.51
C CYS A 73 -3.73 -21.12 -5.09
N THR A 74 -4.19 -21.95 -6.02
CA THR A 74 -5.03 -23.10 -5.68
C THR A 74 -4.22 -24.20 -4.99
N LEU A 75 -2.94 -24.36 -5.35
CA LEU A 75 -2.06 -25.38 -4.75
C LEU A 75 -1.33 -24.90 -3.49
N GLY A 76 -0.97 -23.61 -3.44
CA GLY A 76 -0.16 -23.03 -2.37
C GLY A 76 -1.02 -22.53 -1.21
N GLY A 77 -1.09 -23.28 -0.10
CA GLY A 77 -1.59 -22.72 1.16
C GLY A 77 -0.74 -21.52 1.64
N LEU A 78 -1.24 -20.72 2.59
CA LEU A 78 -0.59 -19.48 3.05
C LEU A 78 0.93 -19.60 3.33
N LYS A 79 1.39 -20.73 3.88
CA LYS A 79 2.82 -20.97 4.11
C LYS A 79 3.65 -21.04 2.83
N ALA A 80 3.13 -21.71 1.80
CA ALA A 80 3.80 -21.82 0.50
C ALA A 80 3.87 -20.44 -0.17
N VAL A 81 2.77 -19.68 -0.12
CA VAL A 81 2.68 -18.32 -0.65
C VAL A 81 3.71 -17.41 0.01
N ILE A 82 3.86 -17.47 1.34
CA ILE A 82 4.86 -16.66 2.05
C ILE A 82 6.29 -16.99 1.59
N TRP A 83 6.63 -18.27 1.37
CA TRP A 83 7.98 -18.64 0.91
C TRP A 83 8.26 -18.18 -0.52
N THR A 84 7.26 -18.23 -1.42
CA THR A 84 7.46 -17.69 -2.77
C THR A 84 7.58 -16.18 -2.76
N ASP A 85 6.85 -15.48 -1.89
CA ASP A 85 6.97 -14.02 -1.75
C ASP A 85 8.41 -13.61 -1.39
N VAL A 86 9.09 -14.38 -0.53
CA VAL A 86 10.50 -14.13 -0.18
C VAL A 86 11.41 -14.25 -1.39
N PHE A 87 11.25 -15.31 -2.19
CA PHE A 87 12.03 -15.48 -3.43
C PHE A 87 11.73 -14.37 -4.45
N GLN A 88 10.44 -14.02 -4.60
CA GLN A 88 9.98 -12.97 -5.49
C GLN A 88 10.52 -11.59 -5.11
N PHE A 89 10.66 -11.30 -3.81
CA PHE A 89 11.31 -10.08 -3.33
C PHE A 89 12.78 -10.00 -3.77
N ILE A 90 13.54 -11.10 -3.67
CA ILE A 90 14.94 -11.16 -4.12
C ILE A 90 15.04 -10.87 -5.63
N MET A 91 14.17 -11.50 -6.43
CA MET A 91 14.11 -11.28 -7.88
C MET A 91 13.79 -9.82 -8.23
N MET A 92 12.85 -9.21 -7.52
CA MET A 92 12.49 -7.81 -7.70
C MET A 92 13.67 -6.86 -7.41
N ILE A 93 14.38 -7.06 -6.30
CA ILE A 93 15.58 -6.26 -5.97
C ILE A 93 16.68 -6.46 -7.01
N SER A 94 16.89 -7.69 -7.46
CA SER A 94 17.90 -8.01 -8.49
C SER A 94 17.60 -7.28 -9.81
N GLY A 95 16.33 -7.20 -10.22
CA GLY A 95 15.89 -6.44 -11.39
C GLY A 95 16.17 -4.94 -11.27
N PHE A 96 15.90 -4.33 -10.11
CA PHE A 96 16.26 -2.92 -9.88
C PHE A 96 17.76 -2.68 -9.92
N LEU A 97 18.54 -3.55 -9.26
CA LEU A 97 20.00 -3.43 -9.22
C LEU A 97 20.62 -3.54 -10.61
N ALA A 98 20.12 -4.43 -11.48
CA ALA A 98 20.61 -4.55 -12.86
C ALA A 98 20.49 -3.23 -13.64
N VAL A 99 19.35 -2.55 -13.53
CA VAL A 99 19.12 -1.25 -14.19
C VAL A 99 20.01 -0.16 -13.60
N ILE A 100 20.12 -0.10 -12.27
CA ILE A 100 20.96 0.89 -11.59
C ILE A 100 22.43 0.71 -11.97
N ILE A 101 22.98 -0.49 -11.82
CA ILE A 101 24.39 -0.79 -12.11
C ILE A 101 24.73 -0.44 -13.56
N ARG A 102 23.90 -0.86 -14.52
CA ARG A 102 24.16 -0.57 -15.92
C ARG A 102 24.10 0.93 -16.23
N THR A 103 23.13 1.64 -15.66
CA THR A 103 23.02 3.09 -15.88
C THR A 103 24.22 3.83 -15.27
N LEU A 104 24.71 3.39 -14.11
CA LEU A 104 25.91 3.95 -13.49
C LEU A 104 27.15 3.76 -14.37
N ILE A 105 27.30 2.61 -15.02
CA ILE A 105 28.40 2.37 -15.96
C ILE A 105 28.30 3.31 -17.17
N ILE A 106 27.11 3.46 -17.77
CA ILE A 106 26.88 4.31 -18.94
C ILE A 106 27.14 5.79 -18.62
N LYS A 107 26.71 6.25 -17.44
CA LYS A 107 26.81 7.67 -17.03
C LYS A 107 28.11 8.02 -16.30
N GLY A 108 28.94 7.04 -15.96
CA GLY A 108 30.18 7.27 -15.22
C GLY A 108 29.99 7.54 -13.72
N GLY A 109 28.95 6.95 -13.11
CA GLY A 109 28.68 7.00 -11.67
C GLY A 109 27.41 7.76 -11.25
N PHE A 110 27.21 7.92 -9.95
CA PHE A 110 25.99 8.54 -9.39
C PHE A 110 25.96 10.07 -9.57
N GLY A 111 27.12 10.73 -9.56
CA GLY A 111 27.23 12.18 -9.64
C GLY A 111 26.51 12.76 -10.86
N PRO A 112 26.79 12.29 -12.09
CA PRO A 112 26.11 12.75 -13.30
C PRO A 112 24.60 12.53 -13.29
N ILE A 113 24.12 11.39 -12.75
CA ILE A 113 22.67 11.10 -12.68
C ILE A 113 21.95 12.09 -11.77
N ILE A 114 22.52 12.36 -10.60
CA ILE A 114 21.96 13.31 -9.62
C ILE A 114 22.03 14.73 -10.16
N GLU A 115 23.13 15.11 -10.81
CA GLU A 115 23.30 16.44 -11.40
C GLU A 115 22.33 16.67 -12.56
N ASP A 116 22.15 15.68 -13.43
CA ASP A 116 21.14 15.72 -14.49
C ASP A 116 19.74 15.92 -13.89
N ALA A 117 19.38 15.16 -12.87
CA ALA A 117 18.10 15.28 -12.18
C ALA A 117 17.92 16.65 -11.48
N ARG A 118 19.00 17.21 -10.92
CA ARG A 118 19.02 18.55 -10.32
C ARG A 118 18.75 19.62 -11.36
N ARG A 119 19.48 19.61 -12.48
CA ARG A 119 19.30 20.55 -13.60
C ARG A 119 17.92 20.42 -14.24
N GLY A 120 17.38 19.20 -14.29
CA GLY A 120 16.03 18.91 -14.75
C GLY A 120 14.92 19.30 -13.78
N GLY A 121 15.23 19.87 -12.61
CA GLY A 121 14.24 20.28 -11.60
C GLY A 121 13.47 19.11 -10.95
N ARG A 122 13.99 17.88 -11.03
CA ARG A 122 13.33 16.66 -10.53
C ARG A 122 13.65 16.35 -9.07
N LEU A 123 14.68 16.98 -8.51
CA LEU A 123 15.07 16.86 -7.10
C LEU A 123 14.43 17.96 -6.25
N ARG A 124 13.09 17.97 -6.16
CA ARG A 124 12.35 18.86 -5.25
C ARG A 124 12.07 18.12 -3.93
N TYR A 125 12.99 18.25 -2.97
CA TYR A 125 12.91 17.53 -1.70
C TYR A 125 11.74 17.96 -0.81
N TRP A 126 11.50 19.27 -0.73
CA TRP A 126 10.52 19.84 0.20
C TRP A 126 9.65 20.89 -0.50
N ASP A 127 8.39 20.55 -0.75
CA ASP A 127 7.35 21.49 -1.19
C ASP A 127 6.31 21.62 -0.08
N PHE A 128 6.40 22.69 0.71
CA PHE A 128 5.52 22.93 1.87
C PHE A 128 4.23 23.68 1.52
N ASP A 129 3.87 23.81 0.24
CA ASP A 129 2.62 24.43 -0.16
C ASP A 129 1.41 23.68 0.44
N PRO A 130 0.57 24.34 1.26
CA PRO A 130 -0.58 23.71 1.93
C PRO A 130 -1.77 23.47 0.99
N ASN A 131 -1.71 23.90 -0.28
CA ASN A 131 -2.81 23.75 -1.22
C ASN A 131 -3.10 22.25 -1.50
N PRO A 132 -4.27 21.73 -1.10
CA PRO A 132 -4.61 20.30 -1.23
C PRO A 132 -4.90 19.87 -2.68
N LEU A 133 -4.96 20.84 -3.59
CA LEU A 133 -5.23 20.65 -5.01
C LEU A 133 -3.95 20.36 -5.80
N LYS A 134 -2.77 20.61 -5.21
CA LYS A 134 -1.50 20.17 -5.77
C LYS A 134 -1.34 18.68 -5.52
N ARG A 135 -0.93 17.91 -6.54
CA ARG A 135 -0.86 16.45 -6.47
C ARG A 135 0.13 15.94 -5.42
N HIS A 136 1.32 16.55 -5.38
CA HIS A 136 2.44 16.14 -4.53
C HIS A 136 3.04 17.35 -3.81
N THR A 137 2.73 17.47 -2.52
CA THR A 137 3.36 18.38 -1.56
C THR A 137 3.71 17.58 -0.31
N PHE A 138 4.49 18.19 0.59
CA PHE A 138 4.77 17.62 1.91
C PHE A 138 3.47 17.22 2.62
N TRP A 139 2.45 18.08 2.59
CA TRP A 139 1.17 17.84 3.24
C TRP A 139 0.36 16.73 2.59
N THR A 140 0.31 16.68 1.25
CA THR A 140 -0.47 15.63 0.56
C THR A 140 0.16 14.26 0.80
N VAL A 141 1.49 14.19 0.84
CA VAL A 141 2.23 12.93 1.04
C VAL A 141 2.19 12.51 2.50
N VAL A 142 2.45 13.41 3.44
CA VAL A 142 2.44 13.09 4.87
C VAL A 142 1.02 12.83 5.33
N VAL A 143 0.09 13.78 5.19
CA VAL A 143 -1.27 13.62 5.70
C VAL A 143 -2.06 12.61 4.86
N GLY A 144 -2.15 12.82 3.54
CA GLY A 144 -2.89 11.92 2.64
C GLY A 144 -2.31 10.51 2.60
N GLY A 145 -0.98 10.42 2.54
CA GLY A 145 -0.27 9.15 2.58
C GLY A 145 -0.45 8.41 3.90
N THR A 146 -0.43 9.08 5.06
CA THR A 146 -0.67 8.40 6.36
C THR A 146 -2.00 7.68 6.39
N PHE A 147 -3.10 8.31 5.95
CA PHE A 147 -4.42 7.63 5.92
C PHE A 147 -4.44 6.47 4.93
N THR A 148 -3.83 6.64 3.76
CA THR A 148 -3.74 5.59 2.74
C THR A 148 -2.97 4.38 3.27
N TRP A 149 -1.79 4.59 3.84
CA TRP A 149 -0.96 3.52 4.41
C TRP A 149 -1.57 2.90 5.66
N LEU A 150 -2.26 3.68 6.49
CA LEU A 150 -2.99 3.16 7.64
C LEU A 150 -4.14 2.23 7.19
N GLY A 151 -4.84 2.55 6.10
CA GLY A 151 -5.82 1.66 5.50
C GLY A 151 -5.19 0.37 4.96
N ILE A 152 -4.07 0.49 4.24
CA ILE A 152 -3.36 -0.67 3.67
C ILE A 152 -2.86 -1.62 4.77
N TYR A 153 -2.24 -1.11 5.83
CA TYR A 153 -1.67 -1.97 6.88
C TYR A 153 -2.65 -2.32 8.00
N GLY A 154 -3.58 -1.44 8.34
CA GLY A 154 -4.51 -1.62 9.45
C GLY A 154 -5.82 -2.31 9.09
N VAL A 155 -6.27 -2.19 7.84
CA VAL A 155 -7.61 -2.65 7.42
C VAL A 155 -7.55 -3.70 6.31
N ASN A 156 -6.53 -3.69 5.45
CA ASN A 156 -6.45 -4.66 4.36
C ASN A 156 -6.30 -6.09 4.89
N GLN A 157 -7.24 -6.95 4.51
CA GLN A 157 -7.28 -8.34 4.93
C GLN A 157 -5.96 -9.08 4.70
N SER A 158 -5.34 -8.92 3.53
CA SER A 158 -4.10 -9.63 3.19
C SER A 158 -2.94 -9.30 4.14
N GLN A 159 -2.90 -8.08 4.66
CA GLN A 159 -1.88 -7.63 5.61
C GLN A 159 -2.19 -8.11 7.02
N VAL A 160 -3.42 -7.93 7.48
CA VAL A 160 -3.79 -8.32 8.85
C VAL A 160 -3.70 -9.85 9.04
N GLN A 161 -4.00 -10.65 7.99
CA GLN A 161 -3.78 -12.10 8.01
C GLN A 161 -2.34 -12.49 8.34
N ARG A 162 -1.35 -11.77 7.80
CA ARG A 162 0.08 -12.05 8.03
C ARG A 162 0.48 -11.78 9.49
N TYR A 163 -0.10 -10.76 10.11
CA TYR A 163 0.20 -10.43 11.51
C TYR A 163 -0.42 -11.43 12.47
N VAL A 164 -1.65 -11.87 12.19
CA VAL A 164 -2.37 -12.85 13.02
C VAL A 164 -1.77 -14.25 12.90
N ALA A 165 -1.16 -14.58 11.76
CA ALA A 165 -0.42 -15.83 11.58
C ALA A 165 0.88 -15.93 12.41
N CYS A 166 1.33 -14.82 13.03
CA CYS A 166 2.50 -14.83 13.89
C CYS A 166 2.22 -15.48 15.25
N LYS A 167 3.19 -16.23 15.78
CA LYS A 167 3.05 -16.95 17.07
C LYS A 167 2.80 -16.03 18.26
N THR A 168 3.35 -14.81 18.23
CA THR A 168 3.25 -13.84 19.32
C THR A 168 3.05 -12.43 18.77
N ARG A 169 2.47 -11.53 19.58
CA ARG A 169 2.32 -10.11 19.24
C ARG A 169 3.66 -9.45 18.93
N LEU A 170 4.74 -9.87 19.59
CA LEU A 170 6.09 -9.37 19.32
C LEU A 170 6.56 -9.72 17.91
N HIS A 171 6.35 -10.97 17.48
CA HIS A 171 6.69 -11.38 16.11
C HIS A 171 5.85 -10.64 15.06
N GLY A 172 4.57 -10.38 15.34
CA GLY A 172 3.73 -9.54 14.48
C GLY A 172 4.26 -8.11 14.35
N LYS A 173 4.65 -7.47 15.46
CA LYS A 173 5.30 -6.15 15.45
C LYS A 173 6.63 -6.17 14.70
N LEU A 174 7.46 -7.18 14.92
CA LEU A 174 8.75 -7.32 14.22
C LEU A 174 8.55 -7.47 12.71
N SER A 175 7.54 -8.23 12.28
CA SER A 175 7.17 -8.37 10.86
C SER A 175 6.86 -7.02 10.21
N LEU A 176 6.14 -6.13 10.91
CA LEU A 176 5.87 -4.77 10.44
C LEU A 176 7.16 -3.94 10.27
N TYR A 177 8.10 -4.01 11.22
CA TYR A 177 9.38 -3.30 11.11
C TYR A 177 10.27 -3.85 9.99
N ILE A 178 10.31 -5.16 9.79
CA ILE A 178 11.05 -5.77 8.66
C ILE A 178 10.43 -5.32 7.33
N ASN A 179 9.10 -5.29 7.24
CA ASN A 179 8.39 -4.78 6.08
C ASN A 179 8.71 -3.29 5.83
N LEU A 180 8.82 -2.46 6.86
CA LEU A 180 9.22 -1.05 6.73
C LEU A 180 10.61 -0.91 6.07
N VAL A 181 11.58 -1.70 6.53
CA VAL A 181 12.93 -1.72 5.93
C VAL A 181 12.88 -2.18 4.46
N GLY A 182 12.11 -3.24 4.18
CA GLY A 182 11.90 -3.71 2.81
C GLY A 182 11.30 -2.64 1.90
N LEU A 183 10.29 -1.90 2.39
CA LEU A 183 9.66 -0.81 1.66
C LEU A 183 10.65 0.32 1.37
N TRP A 184 11.50 0.70 2.33
CA TRP A 184 12.54 1.71 2.10
C TRP A 184 13.54 1.27 1.02
N ILE A 185 13.97 0.01 1.04
CA ILE A 185 14.88 -0.53 0.02
C ILE A 185 14.23 -0.50 -1.36
N THR A 186 13.00 -1.01 -1.48
CA THR A 186 12.28 -1.06 -2.76
C THR A 186 11.97 0.33 -3.29
N LEU A 187 11.48 1.25 -2.44
CA LEU A 187 11.14 2.61 -2.86
C LEU A 187 12.39 3.39 -3.26
N SER A 188 13.48 3.30 -2.51
CA SER A 188 14.74 3.97 -2.84
C SER A 188 15.30 3.44 -4.17
N SER A 189 15.23 2.12 -4.40
CA SER A 189 15.67 1.50 -5.65
C SER A 189 14.81 1.94 -6.83
N ALA A 190 13.48 1.98 -6.66
CA ALA A 190 12.55 2.44 -7.70
C ALA A 190 12.77 3.93 -8.06
N VAL A 191 12.97 4.79 -7.07
CA VAL A 191 13.29 6.21 -7.28
C VAL A 191 14.63 6.34 -8.03
N MET A 192 15.65 5.59 -7.63
CA MET A 192 16.94 5.60 -8.32
C MET A 192 16.83 5.10 -9.77
N CYS A 193 16.03 4.08 -10.05
CA CYS A 193 15.73 3.69 -11.44
C CYS A 193 15.03 4.80 -12.21
N GLY A 194 14.07 5.50 -11.61
CA GLY A 194 13.39 6.65 -12.23
C GLY A 194 14.35 7.81 -12.55
N LEU A 195 15.28 8.13 -11.64
CA LEU A 195 16.32 9.14 -11.87
C LEU A 195 17.32 8.70 -12.96
N SER A 196 17.73 7.42 -12.94
CA SER A 196 18.57 6.81 -13.96
C SER A 196 17.92 6.91 -15.35
N MET A 197 16.65 6.52 -15.46
CA MET A 197 15.85 6.65 -16.68
C MET A 197 15.81 8.08 -17.18
N TYR A 198 15.58 9.05 -16.29
CA TYR A 198 15.60 10.45 -16.67
C TYR A 198 16.99 10.90 -17.17
N SER A 199 18.08 10.54 -16.48
CA SER A 199 19.43 10.93 -16.92
C SER A 199 19.75 10.37 -18.31
N VAL A 200 19.31 9.15 -18.62
CA VAL A 200 19.45 8.57 -19.97
C VAL A 200 18.62 9.35 -21.01
N TYR A 201 17.36 9.66 -20.70
CA TYR A 201 16.42 10.30 -21.63
C TYR A 201 16.30 11.82 -21.54
N LYS A 202 17.21 12.51 -20.84
CA LYS A 202 17.11 13.97 -20.62
C LYS A 202 17.03 14.78 -21.92
N ASP A 203 17.75 14.34 -22.95
CA ASP A 203 17.86 15.01 -24.24
C ASP A 203 16.88 14.46 -25.28
N CYS A 204 16.46 13.20 -25.11
CA CYS A 204 15.50 12.51 -25.95
C CYS A 204 14.51 11.71 -25.10
N ASP A 205 13.31 12.26 -24.89
CA ASP A 205 12.21 11.58 -24.23
C ASP A 205 11.46 10.63 -25.20
N PRO A 206 11.50 9.31 -24.98
CA PRO A 206 10.94 8.35 -25.94
C PRO A 206 9.42 8.39 -26.05
N TRP A 207 8.75 8.86 -24.99
CA TRP A 207 7.30 8.95 -24.93
C TRP A 207 6.78 10.12 -25.78
N THR A 208 7.34 11.31 -25.61
CA THR A 208 7.00 12.49 -26.43
C THR A 208 7.45 12.30 -27.89
N ALA A 209 8.56 11.58 -28.11
CA ALA A 209 9.04 11.21 -29.43
C ALA A 209 8.24 10.07 -30.10
N LYS A 210 7.25 9.49 -29.43
CA LYS A 210 6.35 8.43 -29.93
C LYS A 210 7.03 7.10 -30.24
N TYR A 211 8.22 6.83 -29.69
CA TYR A 211 8.77 5.45 -29.69
C TYR A 211 7.96 4.54 -28.77
N VAL A 212 7.37 5.11 -27.73
CA VAL A 212 6.58 4.40 -26.72
C VAL A 212 5.18 5.02 -26.62
N SER A 213 4.15 4.18 -26.55
CA SER A 213 2.75 4.62 -26.54
C SER A 213 2.30 5.16 -25.18
N ALA A 214 2.81 4.60 -24.08
CA ALA A 214 2.40 4.93 -22.72
C ALA A 214 3.60 5.20 -21.78
N PRO A 215 3.49 6.11 -20.79
CA PRO A 215 4.57 6.37 -19.83
C PRO A 215 5.04 5.14 -19.08
N ASP A 216 4.13 4.23 -18.72
CA ASP A 216 4.45 3.01 -17.95
C ASP A 216 5.31 2.00 -18.73
N GLN A 217 5.46 2.18 -20.05
CA GLN A 217 6.32 1.38 -20.90
C GLN A 217 7.76 1.90 -21.01
N LEU A 218 8.06 3.10 -20.47
CA LEU A 218 9.39 3.71 -20.55
C LEU A 218 10.48 2.89 -19.85
N MET A 219 10.20 2.35 -18.67
CA MET A 219 11.19 1.58 -17.92
C MET A 219 11.54 0.24 -18.62
N PRO A 220 10.56 -0.56 -19.07
CA PRO A 220 10.84 -1.73 -19.92
C PRO A 220 11.59 -1.39 -21.22
N TYR A 221 11.26 -0.26 -21.86
CA TYR A 221 11.96 0.21 -23.05
C TYR A 221 13.43 0.54 -22.75
N LEU A 222 13.70 1.25 -21.65
CA LEU A 222 15.05 1.51 -21.17
C LEU A 222 15.83 0.22 -20.96
N VAL A 223 15.23 -0.75 -20.26
CA VAL A 223 15.88 -2.04 -19.98
C VAL A 223 16.34 -2.71 -21.26
N LEU A 224 15.52 -2.75 -22.31
CA LEU A 224 15.95 -3.28 -23.60
C LEU A 224 17.11 -2.49 -24.19
N GLU A 225 17.06 -1.17 -24.16
CA GLU A 225 18.07 -0.30 -24.75
C GLU A 225 19.44 -0.44 -24.07
N ILE A 226 19.47 -0.48 -22.73
CA ILE A 226 20.74 -0.48 -21.98
C ILE A 226 21.26 -1.90 -21.65
N LEU A 227 20.38 -2.91 -21.60
CA LEU A 227 20.71 -4.27 -21.19
C LEU A 227 20.49 -5.31 -22.31
N GLY A 228 19.99 -4.92 -23.48
CA GLY A 228 19.69 -5.84 -24.59
C GLY A 228 20.90 -6.66 -25.06
N ASP A 229 22.10 -6.10 -24.97
CA ASP A 229 23.35 -6.78 -25.34
C ASP A 229 23.78 -7.88 -24.35
N TYR A 230 23.15 -7.95 -23.17
CA TYR A 230 23.47 -8.92 -22.12
C TYR A 230 22.38 -9.99 -22.04
N PRO A 231 22.57 -11.16 -22.68
CA PRO A 231 21.55 -12.19 -22.71
C PRO A 231 21.15 -12.62 -21.29
N GLY A 232 19.85 -12.73 -21.05
CA GLY A 232 19.26 -13.10 -19.77
C GLY A 232 18.98 -11.93 -18.80
N VAL A 233 19.69 -10.81 -18.88
CA VAL A 233 19.51 -9.68 -17.94
C VAL A 233 18.20 -8.92 -18.16
N PRO A 234 17.75 -8.63 -19.41
CA PRO A 234 16.40 -8.12 -19.63
C PRO A 234 15.32 -9.07 -19.11
N GLY A 235 15.54 -10.39 -19.24
CA GLY A 235 14.67 -11.42 -18.68
C GLY A 235 14.61 -11.39 -17.15
N LEU A 236 15.72 -11.11 -16.47
CA LEU A 236 15.77 -10.91 -15.02
C LEU A 236 14.90 -9.72 -14.58
N PHE A 237 14.94 -8.61 -15.31
CA PHE A 237 14.05 -7.46 -15.03
C PHE A 237 12.58 -7.83 -15.18
N VAL A 238 12.20 -8.47 -16.29
CA VAL A 238 10.82 -8.92 -16.51
C VAL A 238 10.40 -9.89 -15.42
N ALA A 239 11.24 -10.86 -15.06
CA ALA A 239 10.99 -11.79 -13.96
C ALA A 239 10.79 -11.05 -12.62
N GLY A 240 11.54 -9.99 -12.34
CA GLY A 240 11.35 -9.12 -11.19
C GLY A 240 9.99 -8.40 -11.18
N THR A 241 9.56 -7.84 -12.31
CA THR A 241 8.24 -7.18 -12.43
C THR A 241 7.08 -8.16 -12.24
N TYR A 242 7.22 -9.37 -12.80
CA TYR A 242 6.27 -10.46 -12.62
C TYR A 242 6.25 -10.97 -11.18
N SER A 243 7.40 -11.04 -10.53
CA SER A 243 7.52 -11.46 -9.12
C SER A 243 6.74 -10.53 -8.17
N GLY A 244 6.86 -9.21 -8.36
CA GLY A 244 6.07 -8.23 -7.59
C GLY A 244 4.57 -8.33 -7.85
N THR A 245 4.18 -8.63 -9.09
CA THR A 245 2.77 -8.85 -9.46
C THR A 245 2.22 -10.12 -8.83
N LEU A 246 2.92 -11.25 -8.99
CA LEU A 246 2.46 -12.56 -8.53
C LEU A 246 2.29 -12.62 -7.01
N SER A 247 3.20 -12.03 -6.22
CA SER A 247 3.06 -11.92 -4.75
C SER A 247 1.82 -11.13 -4.33
N THR A 248 1.52 -10.06 -5.07
CA THR A 248 0.36 -9.21 -4.80
C THR A 248 -0.94 -9.90 -5.19
N VAL A 249 -1.01 -10.47 -6.39
CA VAL A 249 -2.21 -11.16 -6.89
C VAL A 249 -2.53 -12.39 -6.04
N SER A 250 -1.50 -13.15 -5.63
CA SER A 250 -1.71 -14.34 -4.80
C SER A 250 -2.29 -14.01 -3.43
N SER A 251 -1.74 -12.99 -2.77
CA SER A 251 -2.24 -12.48 -1.50
C SER A 251 -3.66 -11.95 -1.61
N SER A 252 -3.98 -11.32 -2.74
CA SER A 252 -5.31 -10.78 -3.05
C SER A 252 -6.36 -11.88 -3.19
N ILE A 253 -6.08 -12.86 -4.05
CA ILE A 253 -6.98 -13.99 -4.32
C ILE A 253 -7.19 -14.81 -3.04
N ASN A 254 -6.11 -15.12 -2.31
CA ASN A 254 -6.22 -15.86 -1.05
C ASN A 254 -7.03 -15.09 0.01
N ALA A 255 -6.84 -13.77 0.12
CA ALA A 255 -7.62 -12.96 1.04
C ALA A 255 -9.12 -12.92 0.65
N LEU A 256 -9.43 -12.79 -0.64
CA LEU A 256 -10.79 -12.80 -1.18
C LEU A 256 -11.51 -14.13 -0.92
N ALA A 257 -10.85 -15.25 -1.21
CA ALA A 257 -11.38 -16.57 -0.95
C ALA A 257 -11.61 -16.79 0.55
N ALA A 258 -10.63 -16.44 1.39
CA ALA A 258 -10.75 -16.57 2.84
C ALA A 258 -11.90 -15.73 3.42
N VAL A 259 -12.06 -14.46 3.00
CA VAL A 259 -13.18 -13.62 3.44
C VAL A 259 -14.51 -14.23 3.02
N THR A 260 -14.62 -14.68 1.77
CA THR A 260 -15.88 -15.27 1.28
C THR A 260 -16.23 -16.55 2.04
N VAL A 261 -15.26 -17.45 2.22
CA VAL A 261 -15.49 -18.73 2.90
C VAL A 261 -15.82 -18.53 4.38
N GLU A 262 -15.08 -17.69 5.09
CA GLU A 262 -15.21 -17.55 6.55
C GLU A 262 -16.30 -16.58 7.00
N ASP A 263 -16.57 -15.54 6.20
CA ASP A 263 -17.57 -14.52 6.55
C ASP A 263 -18.92 -14.75 5.86
N LEU A 264 -18.98 -15.40 4.70
CA LEU A 264 -20.23 -15.63 3.96
C LEU A 264 -20.69 -17.09 3.89
N ILE A 265 -19.80 -18.09 3.94
CA ILE A 265 -20.19 -19.50 3.80
C ILE A 265 -20.28 -20.18 5.17
N ARG A 266 -19.19 -20.18 5.95
CA ARG A 266 -19.09 -20.86 7.24
C ARG A 266 -20.18 -20.48 8.27
N PRO A 267 -20.68 -19.23 8.34
CA PRO A 267 -21.75 -18.89 9.29
C PRO A 267 -23.11 -19.51 8.98
N TYR A 268 -23.39 -19.85 7.72
CA TYR A 268 -24.69 -20.39 7.28
C TYR A 268 -24.65 -21.89 7.03
N PHE A 269 -23.45 -22.46 6.84
CA PHE A 269 -23.27 -23.87 6.51
C PHE A 269 -22.25 -24.53 7.44
N THR A 270 -22.65 -25.62 8.09
CA THR A 270 -21.74 -26.52 8.81
C THR A 270 -21.12 -27.52 7.84
N LEU A 271 -19.88 -27.25 7.40
CA LEU A 271 -19.16 -28.04 6.42
C LEU A 271 -17.99 -28.78 7.08
N SER A 272 -17.64 -29.96 6.54
CA SER A 272 -16.41 -30.65 6.94
C SER A 272 -15.17 -29.93 6.39
N GLU A 273 -14.04 -30.05 7.07
CA GLU A 273 -12.76 -29.43 6.68
C GLU A 273 -12.36 -29.73 5.23
N SER A 274 -12.55 -30.98 4.79
CA SER A 274 -12.25 -31.38 3.40
C SER A 274 -13.13 -30.66 2.38
N LYS A 275 -14.44 -30.49 2.67
CA LYS A 275 -15.35 -29.75 1.79
C LYS A 275 -15.03 -28.27 1.78
N LEU A 276 -14.67 -27.70 2.94
CA LEU A 276 -14.26 -26.31 3.08
C LEU A 276 -13.01 -26.01 2.24
N GLN A 277 -12.04 -26.92 2.23
CA GLN A 277 -10.84 -26.81 1.39
C GLN A 277 -11.19 -26.81 -0.10
N TRP A 278 -12.04 -27.72 -0.56
CA TRP A 278 -12.49 -27.74 -1.97
C TRP A 278 -13.24 -26.46 -2.37
N ILE A 279 -14.10 -25.96 -1.49
CA ILE A 279 -14.80 -24.67 -1.72
C ILE A 279 -13.78 -23.54 -1.80
N ASN A 280 -12.80 -23.49 -0.89
CA ASN A 280 -11.76 -22.46 -0.91
C ASN A 280 -10.93 -22.50 -2.22
N MET A 281 -10.58 -23.69 -2.70
CA MET A 281 -9.90 -23.86 -4.00
C MET A 281 -10.79 -23.38 -5.17
N GLY A 282 -12.09 -23.68 -5.14
CA GLY A 282 -13.05 -23.17 -6.12
C GLY A 282 -13.19 -21.65 -6.08
N MET A 283 -13.21 -21.05 -4.89
CA MET A 283 -13.25 -19.60 -4.72
C MET A 283 -11.98 -18.91 -5.22
N ASN A 284 -10.80 -19.51 -4.98
CA ASN A 284 -9.53 -19.03 -5.54
C ASN A 284 -9.58 -18.99 -7.08
N LEU A 285 -10.10 -20.03 -7.71
CA LEU A 285 -10.28 -20.09 -9.17
C LEU A 285 -11.26 -19.00 -9.66
N PHE A 286 -12.41 -18.88 -9.00
CA PHE A 286 -13.41 -17.87 -9.34
C PHE A 286 -12.84 -16.44 -9.27
N PHE A 287 -12.22 -16.07 -8.14
CA PHE A 287 -11.63 -14.74 -7.99
C PHE A 287 -10.43 -14.51 -8.91
N GLY A 288 -9.68 -15.54 -9.26
CA GLY A 288 -8.64 -15.46 -10.29
C GLY A 288 -9.19 -15.02 -11.64
N ILE A 289 -10.29 -15.63 -12.10
CA ILE A 289 -10.96 -15.26 -13.34
C ILE A 289 -11.54 -13.84 -13.28
N VAL A 290 -12.19 -13.48 -12.15
CA VAL A 290 -12.76 -12.15 -11.95
C VAL A 290 -11.68 -11.06 -11.93
N CYS A 291 -10.55 -11.27 -11.25
CA CYS A 291 -9.45 -10.31 -11.25
C CYS A 291 -8.82 -10.17 -12.65
N LEU A 292 -8.75 -11.27 -13.41
CA LEU A 292 -8.24 -11.27 -14.77
C LEU A 292 -9.13 -10.45 -15.72
N SER A 293 -10.46 -10.56 -15.61
CA SER A 293 -11.37 -9.76 -16.44
C SER A 293 -11.24 -8.25 -16.15
N MET A 294 -10.89 -7.88 -14.91
CA MET A 294 -10.65 -6.49 -14.52
C MET A 294 -9.35 -5.89 -15.07
N ALA A 295 -8.40 -6.70 -15.54
CA ALA A 295 -7.21 -6.21 -16.23
C ALA A 295 -7.57 -5.43 -17.50
N ALA A 296 -8.70 -5.76 -18.14
CA ALA A 296 -9.17 -5.01 -19.30
C ALA A 296 -9.60 -3.58 -18.95
N ALA A 297 -10.28 -3.39 -17.82
CA ALA A 297 -10.60 -2.06 -17.33
C ALA A 297 -9.32 -1.27 -17.00
N ALA A 298 -8.31 -1.92 -16.41
CA ALA A 298 -7.02 -1.30 -16.12
C ALA A 298 -6.29 -0.79 -17.38
N SER A 299 -6.47 -1.45 -18.53
CA SER A 299 -5.86 -1.01 -19.80
C SER A 299 -6.35 0.34 -20.31
N THR A 300 -7.52 0.79 -19.84
CA THR A 300 -8.10 2.09 -20.20
C THR A 300 -7.71 3.20 -19.24
N MET A 301 -7.06 2.85 -18.12
CA MET A 301 -6.60 3.81 -17.14
C MET A 301 -5.33 4.50 -17.62
N GLY A 302 -5.14 5.75 -17.21
CA GLY A 302 -3.90 6.50 -17.45
C GLY A 302 -2.73 5.94 -16.63
N ALA A 303 -2.03 6.82 -15.90
CA ALA A 303 -0.92 6.38 -15.05
C ALA A 303 -1.37 5.33 -14.00
N LEU A 304 -0.86 4.10 -14.12
CA LEU A 304 -1.32 2.95 -13.34
C LEU A 304 -1.12 3.17 -11.82
N LEU A 305 -0.01 3.79 -11.42
CA LEU A 305 0.27 4.11 -10.02
C LEU A 305 -0.77 5.06 -9.42
N GLN A 306 -1.15 6.10 -10.16
CA GLN A 306 -2.16 7.05 -9.72
C GLN A 306 -3.54 6.37 -9.62
N ALA A 307 -3.88 5.52 -10.59
CA ALA A 307 -5.14 4.78 -10.57
C ALA A 307 -5.23 3.85 -9.35
N ALA A 308 -4.16 3.09 -9.05
CA ALA A 308 -4.10 2.20 -7.90
C ALA A 308 -4.28 2.96 -6.57
N LEU A 309 -3.55 4.07 -6.38
CA LEU A 309 -3.68 4.89 -5.16
C LEU A 309 -5.04 5.57 -5.04
N SER A 310 -5.65 5.97 -6.16
CA SER A 310 -7.01 6.53 -6.17
C SER A 310 -8.05 5.49 -5.73
N ILE A 311 -7.93 4.24 -6.18
CA ILE A 311 -8.81 3.14 -5.77
C ILE A 311 -8.68 2.86 -4.27
N PHE A 312 -7.44 2.79 -3.75
CA PHE A 312 -7.21 2.68 -2.31
C PHE A 312 -7.81 3.87 -1.54
N GLY A 313 -7.76 5.07 -2.09
CA GLY A 313 -8.39 6.24 -1.49
C GLY A 313 -9.92 6.14 -1.44
N ILE A 314 -10.55 5.85 -2.58
CA ILE A 314 -12.02 5.83 -2.75
C ILE A 314 -12.66 4.72 -1.92
N LEU A 315 -12.10 3.52 -1.93
CA LEU A 315 -12.68 2.36 -1.23
C LEU A 315 -12.07 2.14 0.15
N GLY A 316 -10.75 2.32 0.29
CA GLY A 316 -10.04 2.11 1.55
C GLY A 316 -10.26 3.22 2.58
N GLY A 317 -10.46 4.47 2.16
CA GLY A 317 -10.73 5.60 3.06
C GLY A 317 -11.99 5.42 3.91
N PRO A 318 -13.18 5.19 3.29
CA PRO A 318 -14.42 4.93 4.03
C PRO A 318 -14.33 3.68 4.91
N LEU A 319 -13.66 2.61 4.45
CA LEU A 319 -13.40 1.43 5.27
C LEU A 319 -12.57 1.78 6.52
N LEU A 320 -11.48 2.53 6.38
CA LEU A 320 -10.72 3.01 7.52
C LEU A 320 -11.57 3.86 8.49
N GLY A 321 -12.52 4.64 7.95
CA GLY A 321 -13.47 5.43 8.74
C GLY A 321 -14.36 4.58 9.65
N ILE A 322 -14.96 3.50 9.14
CA ILE A 322 -15.81 2.61 9.96
C ILE A 322 -15.00 1.87 11.02
N PHE A 323 -13.78 1.43 10.70
CA PHE A 323 -12.90 0.76 11.65
C PHE A 323 -12.47 1.73 12.76
N SER A 324 -12.14 2.96 12.39
CA SER A 324 -11.82 4.02 13.36
C SER A 324 -13.01 4.34 14.26
N LEU A 325 -14.22 4.44 13.70
CA LEU A 325 -15.46 4.64 14.47
C LEU A 325 -15.64 3.50 15.50
N GLY A 326 -15.52 2.25 15.07
CA GLY A 326 -15.72 1.09 15.92
C GLY A 326 -14.66 0.89 17.01
N MET A 327 -13.42 1.32 16.76
CA MET A 327 -12.32 1.21 17.75
C MET A 327 -12.27 2.38 18.73
N LEU A 328 -12.61 3.59 18.28
CA LEU A 328 -12.42 4.81 19.06
C LEU A 328 -13.70 5.29 19.76
N MET A 329 -14.87 5.01 19.18
CA MET A 329 -16.14 5.55 19.70
C MET A 329 -16.92 4.46 20.44
N PRO A 330 -17.08 4.56 21.77
CA PRO A 330 -17.76 3.54 22.57
C PRO A 330 -19.26 3.44 22.28
N PHE A 331 -19.84 4.47 21.66
CA PHE A 331 -21.25 4.54 21.28
C PHE A 331 -21.49 4.32 19.78
N GLY A 332 -20.46 3.89 19.03
CA GLY A 332 -20.62 3.53 17.62
C GLY A 332 -21.59 2.38 17.46
N ASN A 333 -22.52 2.47 16.49
CA ASN A 333 -23.51 1.44 16.21
C ASN A 333 -23.58 1.10 14.71
N ALA A 334 -24.24 0.00 14.35
CA ALA A 334 -24.32 -0.48 12.97
C ALA A 334 -24.98 0.52 12.00
N LYS A 335 -26.06 1.20 12.44
CA LYS A 335 -26.77 2.20 11.61
C LYS A 335 -25.89 3.41 11.30
N GLY A 336 -25.12 3.88 12.27
CA GLY A 336 -24.12 4.94 12.07
C GLY A 336 -22.98 4.50 11.18
N ALA A 337 -22.41 3.33 11.42
CA ALA A 337 -21.36 2.77 10.55
C ALA A 337 -21.82 2.65 9.08
N PHE A 338 -23.03 2.12 8.86
CA PHE A 338 -23.61 1.98 7.51
C PHE A 338 -23.82 3.34 6.82
N SER A 339 -24.48 4.28 7.51
CA SER A 339 -24.76 5.61 6.94
C SER A 339 -23.48 6.41 6.68
N GLY A 340 -22.49 6.35 7.58
CA GLY A 340 -21.18 6.95 7.37
C GLY A 340 -20.43 6.34 6.18
N LEU A 341 -20.47 5.00 6.04
CA LEU A 341 -19.81 4.31 4.93
C LEU A 341 -20.42 4.70 3.59
N VAL A 342 -21.75 4.66 3.47
CA VAL A 342 -22.46 5.04 2.24
C VAL A 342 -22.19 6.50 1.89
N CYS A 343 -22.30 7.42 2.86
CA CYS A 343 -22.06 8.84 2.62
C CYS A 343 -20.61 9.14 2.20
N GLY A 344 -19.63 8.61 2.95
CA GLY A 344 -18.21 8.80 2.63
C GLY A 344 -17.82 8.18 1.29
N PHE A 345 -18.30 6.97 1.00
CA PHE A 345 -18.07 6.33 -0.29
C PHE A 345 -18.69 7.11 -1.45
N SER A 346 -19.98 7.48 -1.36
CA SER A 346 -20.65 8.20 -2.44
C SER A 346 -19.97 9.53 -2.76
N LEU A 347 -19.56 10.29 -1.74
CA LEU A 347 -18.88 11.58 -1.94
C LEU A 347 -17.50 11.42 -2.56
N VAL A 348 -16.68 10.49 -2.04
CA VAL A 348 -15.32 10.30 -2.59
C VAL A 348 -15.36 9.61 -3.96
N LEU A 349 -16.33 8.73 -4.22
CA LEU A 349 -16.56 8.16 -5.55
C LEU A 349 -16.94 9.25 -6.55
N TRP A 350 -17.84 10.15 -6.19
CA TRP A 350 -18.22 11.30 -7.02
C TRP A 350 -17.01 12.18 -7.35
N ILE A 351 -16.19 12.50 -6.35
CA ILE A 351 -14.94 13.26 -6.54
C ILE A 351 -13.94 12.49 -7.42
N GLY A 352 -13.77 11.19 -7.18
CA GLY A 352 -12.83 10.34 -7.92
C GLY A 352 -13.19 10.23 -9.39
N VAL A 353 -14.45 9.89 -9.70
CA VAL A 353 -14.97 9.83 -11.08
C VAL A 353 -14.92 11.21 -11.74
N GLY A 354 -15.28 12.27 -11.00
CA GLY A 354 -15.14 13.65 -11.46
C GLY A 354 -13.70 14.03 -11.82
N SER A 355 -12.72 13.60 -11.01
CA SER A 355 -11.29 13.86 -11.26
C SER A 355 -10.73 13.11 -12.49
N HIS A 356 -11.32 11.97 -12.84
CA HIS A 356 -10.94 11.19 -14.02
C HIS A 356 -11.57 11.77 -15.30
N THR A 357 -12.83 12.20 -15.21
CA THR A 357 -13.56 12.83 -16.33
C THR A 357 -13.07 14.25 -16.62
N TYR A 358 -12.74 15.01 -15.58
CA TYR A 358 -12.23 16.38 -15.66
C TYR A 358 -10.84 16.46 -15.02
N PRO A 359 -9.77 16.04 -15.73
CA PRO A 359 -8.44 16.00 -15.16
C PRO A 359 -7.96 17.40 -14.73
N PRO A 360 -7.27 17.52 -13.59
CA PRO A 360 -6.80 18.81 -13.11
C PRO A 360 -5.85 19.50 -14.11
N PRO A 361 -5.88 20.84 -14.14
CA PRO A 361 -5.12 21.61 -15.09
C PRO A 361 -3.61 21.58 -14.80
N SER A 362 -2.81 21.88 -15.83
CA SER A 362 -1.35 21.75 -15.81
C SER A 362 -0.67 22.60 -14.73
N TYR A 363 -1.26 23.71 -14.28
CA TYR A 363 -0.70 24.52 -13.19
C TYR A 363 -0.81 23.85 -11.81
N ARG A 364 -1.61 22.78 -11.66
CA ARG A 364 -1.78 22.02 -10.42
C ARG A 364 -1.06 20.68 -10.45
N THR A 365 -0.95 20.09 -11.63
CA THR A 365 -0.15 18.87 -11.84
C THR A 365 1.33 19.18 -12.05
N LEU A 366 1.68 20.42 -12.41
CA LEU A 366 3.04 20.94 -12.59
C LEU A 366 3.93 19.95 -13.35
N PRO A 367 3.56 19.55 -14.57
CA PRO A 367 4.37 18.62 -15.35
C PRO A 367 5.73 19.27 -15.63
N LEU A 368 6.80 18.51 -15.40
CA LEU A 368 8.16 18.96 -15.69
C LEU A 368 8.42 18.88 -17.21
N PRO A 369 9.27 19.79 -17.75
CA PRO A 369 9.54 19.81 -19.17
C PRO A 369 10.26 18.53 -19.63
N LEU A 370 9.92 18.13 -20.86
CA LEU A 370 10.52 17.03 -21.61
C LEU A 370 11.13 17.59 -22.90
N SER A 371 12.15 16.92 -23.43
CA SER A 371 12.90 17.34 -24.61
C SER A 371 12.97 16.21 -25.62
N THR A 372 12.79 16.53 -26.90
CA THR A 372 12.99 15.62 -28.03
C THR A 372 14.18 16.02 -28.91
N ARG A 373 15.00 16.99 -28.46
CA ARG A 373 16.10 17.57 -29.23
C ARG A 373 17.13 16.54 -29.70
N GLY A 374 17.39 15.52 -28.89
CA GLY A 374 18.35 14.45 -29.20
C GLY A 374 17.76 13.22 -29.88
N CYS A 375 16.47 13.21 -30.23
CA CYS A 375 15.82 12.02 -30.80
C CYS A 375 16.06 11.88 -32.31
N ARG A 376 16.23 10.64 -32.79
CA ARG A 376 16.36 10.34 -34.23
C ARG A 376 14.97 10.32 -34.88
N THR A 377 14.72 11.20 -35.85
CA THR A 377 13.43 11.23 -36.57
C THR A 377 13.12 9.90 -37.25
N ILE A 378 11.96 9.30 -36.96
CA ILE A 378 11.53 8.02 -37.58
C ILE A 378 11.19 8.18 -39.07
N ASN A 379 10.92 9.41 -39.56
CA ASN A 379 10.79 9.71 -40.98
C ASN A 379 11.21 11.17 -41.23
N GLY A 380 12.01 11.38 -42.28
CA GLY A 380 12.63 12.66 -42.60
C GLY A 380 11.65 13.76 -42.97
N THR A 381 11.18 14.50 -41.98
CA THR A 381 10.78 15.91 -42.07
C THR A 381 11.02 16.51 -40.69
N LEU A 382 11.70 17.67 -40.63
CA LEU A 382 12.05 18.38 -39.40
C LEU A 382 10.84 18.47 -38.47
N ALA A 383 10.79 17.64 -37.43
CA ALA A 383 9.86 17.84 -36.35
C ALA A 383 10.21 19.20 -35.73
N PRO A 384 9.23 20.09 -35.47
CA PRO A 384 9.52 21.33 -34.77
C PRO A 384 10.24 20.99 -33.47
N GLN A 385 11.28 21.76 -33.14
CA GLN A 385 12.02 21.60 -31.90
C GLN A 385 11.11 21.98 -30.73
N VAL A 386 10.26 21.06 -30.29
CA VAL A 386 9.29 21.32 -29.22
C VAL A 386 9.90 20.93 -27.89
N THR A 387 10.33 21.92 -27.13
CA THR A 387 10.29 21.79 -25.67
C THR A 387 8.82 21.86 -25.29
N THR A 388 8.26 20.79 -24.73
CA THR A 388 6.85 20.76 -24.32
C THR A 388 6.66 21.69 -23.12
N SER A 389 6.44 22.98 -23.35
CA SER A 389 5.72 23.83 -22.41
C SER A 389 4.23 23.58 -22.65
N MET A 390 3.56 22.90 -21.72
CA MET A 390 2.11 22.78 -21.82
C MET A 390 1.50 24.19 -21.73
N PRO A 391 0.66 24.61 -22.69
CA PRO A 391 0.00 25.90 -22.60
C PRO A 391 -0.87 25.93 -21.34
N LEU A 392 -0.73 27.01 -20.56
CA LEU A 392 -1.60 27.30 -19.43
C LEU A 392 -3.02 27.50 -19.97
N SER A 393 -3.85 26.47 -19.96
CA SER A 393 -5.25 26.59 -20.36
C SER A 393 -5.98 27.47 -19.35
N THR A 394 -6.24 28.71 -19.74
CA THR A 394 -6.90 29.77 -18.96
C THR A 394 -8.43 29.78 -19.11
N THR A 395 -9.02 28.74 -19.72
CA THR A 395 -10.49 28.62 -19.81
C THR A 395 -11.08 28.53 -18.40
N PRO A 396 -11.97 29.45 -18.00
CA PRO A 396 -12.58 29.42 -16.67
C PRO A 396 -13.36 28.12 -16.51
N ARG A 397 -12.95 27.31 -15.53
CA ARG A 397 -13.63 26.05 -15.21
C ARG A 397 -14.73 26.32 -14.18
N PRO A 398 -15.88 25.64 -14.25
CA PRO A 398 -16.88 25.68 -13.19
C PRO A 398 -16.25 25.35 -11.83
N GLY A 399 -16.67 26.02 -10.76
CA GLY A 399 -16.04 25.91 -9.43
C GLY A 399 -15.92 24.47 -8.91
N VAL A 400 -16.87 23.58 -9.24
CA VAL A 400 -16.77 22.16 -8.85
C VAL A 400 -15.59 21.45 -9.52
N GLN A 401 -15.37 21.68 -10.82
CA GLN A 401 -14.23 21.12 -11.55
C GLN A 401 -12.91 21.72 -11.07
N GLU A 402 -12.94 23.02 -10.77
CA GLU A 402 -11.77 23.71 -10.28
C GLU A 402 -11.38 23.26 -8.87
N TYR A 403 -12.29 23.03 -7.92
CA TYR A 403 -11.90 22.66 -6.56
C TYR A 403 -12.01 21.15 -6.32
N TRP A 404 -13.21 20.59 -6.37
CA TRP A 404 -13.48 19.20 -5.96
C TRP A 404 -12.77 18.18 -6.85
N TYR A 405 -12.87 18.31 -8.18
CA TYR A 405 -12.28 17.33 -9.10
C TYR A 405 -10.77 17.48 -9.27
N SER A 406 -10.21 18.60 -8.80
CA SER A 406 -8.77 18.85 -8.82
C SER A 406 -8.06 18.47 -7.52
N LEU A 407 -8.79 17.93 -6.53
CA LEU A 407 -8.21 17.45 -5.28
C LEU A 407 -7.13 16.39 -5.56
N SER A 408 -6.03 16.41 -4.79
CA SER A 408 -5.03 15.35 -4.88
C SER A 408 -5.66 14.00 -4.53
N TYR A 409 -5.39 12.99 -5.37
CA TYR A 409 -5.90 11.63 -5.15
C TYR A 409 -5.40 11.02 -3.83
N LEU A 410 -4.29 11.52 -3.27
CA LEU A 410 -3.78 11.12 -1.96
C LEU A 410 -4.72 11.53 -0.81
N TYR A 411 -5.52 12.58 -1.00
CA TYR A 411 -6.51 13.02 -0.01
C TYR A 411 -7.85 12.28 -0.10
N PHE A 412 -8.07 11.44 -1.12
CA PHE A 412 -9.31 10.65 -1.22
C PHE A 412 -9.49 9.75 0.01
N SER A 413 -8.40 9.11 0.45
CA SER A 413 -8.42 8.28 1.67
C SER A 413 -8.80 9.11 2.90
N THR A 414 -8.10 10.22 3.13
CA THR A 414 -8.35 11.11 4.27
C THR A 414 -9.78 11.63 4.28
N LEU A 415 -10.27 12.14 3.15
CA LEU A 415 -11.61 12.69 3.03
C LEU A 415 -12.66 11.61 3.29
N GLY A 416 -12.48 10.42 2.71
CA GLY A 416 -13.38 9.27 2.92
C GLY A 416 -13.41 8.84 4.38
N THR A 417 -12.26 8.73 5.03
CA THR A 417 -12.17 8.38 6.45
C THR A 417 -12.84 9.42 7.33
N LEU A 418 -12.57 10.71 7.13
CA LEU A 418 -13.12 11.79 7.95
C LEU A 418 -14.64 11.91 7.80
N ILE A 419 -15.16 11.87 6.57
CA ILE A 419 -16.61 11.94 6.33
C ILE A 419 -17.30 10.73 6.95
N THR A 420 -16.79 9.52 6.69
CA THR A 420 -17.39 8.31 7.26
C THR A 420 -17.37 8.31 8.78
N PHE A 421 -16.26 8.72 9.38
CA PHE A 421 -16.14 8.83 10.84
C PHE A 421 -17.11 9.87 11.41
N PHE A 422 -17.19 11.06 10.81
CA PHE A 422 -18.03 12.14 11.30
C PHE A 422 -19.53 11.83 11.15
N VAL A 423 -19.97 11.46 9.95
CA VAL A 423 -21.37 11.08 9.68
C VAL A 423 -21.76 9.87 10.52
N GLY A 424 -20.87 8.87 10.61
CA GLY A 424 -21.12 7.68 11.42
C GLY A 424 -21.26 8.01 12.90
N THR A 425 -20.44 8.92 13.44
CA THR A 425 -20.56 9.40 14.83
C THR A 425 -21.89 10.10 15.07
N LEU A 426 -22.28 11.05 14.22
CA LEU A 426 -23.54 11.78 14.35
C LEU A 426 -24.75 10.84 14.29
N MET A 427 -24.75 9.93 13.32
CA MET A 427 -25.84 8.99 13.13
C MET A 427 -25.89 7.94 14.25
N SER A 428 -24.75 7.52 14.79
CA SER A 428 -24.72 6.65 15.97
C SER A 428 -25.30 7.33 17.20
N LEU A 429 -25.03 8.61 17.43
CA LEU A 429 -25.68 9.38 18.51
C LEU A 429 -27.19 9.49 18.29
N ALA A 430 -27.62 9.86 17.08
CA ALA A 430 -29.03 10.04 16.74
C ALA A 430 -29.85 8.74 16.84
N THR A 431 -29.23 7.59 16.54
CA THR A 431 -29.91 6.28 16.54
C THR A 431 -29.78 5.52 17.86
N GLY A 432 -29.36 6.20 18.94
CA GLY A 432 -29.36 5.65 20.30
C GLY A 432 -28.13 4.84 20.70
N GLY A 433 -26.97 5.10 20.08
CA GLY A 433 -25.70 4.42 20.39
C GLY A 433 -25.26 4.53 21.86
N LEU A 434 -25.68 5.57 22.58
CA LEU A 434 -25.41 5.74 24.02
C LEU A 434 -26.07 4.66 24.90
N LYS A 435 -27.05 3.92 24.37
CA LYS A 435 -27.75 2.85 25.10
C LYS A 435 -27.07 1.47 24.93
N GLN A 436 -25.99 1.38 24.16
CA GLN A 436 -25.30 0.12 23.92
C GLN A 436 -24.26 -0.18 25.00
N GLU A 437 -24.27 -1.41 25.49
CA GLU A 437 -23.16 -1.95 26.29
C GLU A 437 -22.10 -2.54 25.35
N VAL A 438 -20.91 -1.96 25.39
CA VAL A 438 -19.76 -2.39 24.60
C VAL A 438 -18.68 -2.95 25.52
N ASP A 439 -18.15 -4.13 25.18
CA ASP A 439 -16.99 -4.71 25.87
C ASP A 439 -15.78 -3.78 25.73
N ARG A 440 -15.30 -3.25 26.87
CA ARG A 440 -14.14 -2.34 26.93
C ARG A 440 -12.87 -2.96 26.33
N LYS A 441 -12.76 -4.28 26.25
CA LYS A 441 -11.62 -4.98 25.62
C LYS A 441 -11.56 -4.76 24.11
N LEU A 442 -12.66 -4.38 23.47
CA LEU A 442 -12.73 -4.16 22.02
C LEU A 442 -12.36 -2.72 21.62
N LEU A 443 -12.41 -1.79 22.58
CA LEU A 443 -12.05 -0.40 22.40
C LEU A 443 -10.53 -0.21 22.53
N PHE A 444 -10.00 0.77 21.81
CA PHE A 444 -8.61 1.18 21.94
C PHE A 444 -8.45 2.05 23.20
N GLY A 445 -7.64 1.58 24.16
CA GLY A 445 -7.49 2.20 25.47
C GLY A 445 -6.17 2.95 25.70
N LYS A 446 -6.15 3.84 26.71
CA LYS A 446 -4.95 4.61 27.12
C LYS A 446 -3.79 3.72 27.59
N GLU A 447 -4.10 2.61 28.27
CA GLU A 447 -3.11 1.65 28.78
C GLU A 447 -2.33 0.98 27.64
N GLU A 448 -2.99 0.70 26.52
CA GLU A 448 -2.38 0.02 25.37
C GLU A 448 -1.51 0.94 24.52
N PHE A 449 -1.91 2.22 24.46
CA PHE A 449 -1.05 3.26 23.92
C PHE A 449 0.25 3.33 24.72
N LEU A 450 0.15 3.33 26.06
CA LEU A 450 1.31 3.39 26.95
C LEU A 450 2.18 2.13 26.90
N ASP A 451 1.61 0.93 26.80
CA ASP A 451 2.34 -0.33 26.68
C ASP A 451 3.28 -0.39 25.47
N ASN A 452 2.90 0.26 24.36
CA ASN A 452 3.77 0.35 23.18
C ASN A 452 5.06 1.14 23.45
N PHE A 453 5.00 2.15 24.32
CA PHE A 453 6.16 2.94 24.74
C PHE A 453 6.96 2.26 25.87
N ILE A 454 6.27 1.58 26.80
CA ILE A 454 6.89 0.89 27.94
C ILE A 454 7.76 -0.29 27.47
N TYR A 455 7.32 -1.03 26.45
CA TYR A 455 8.11 -2.13 25.87
C TYR A 455 9.48 -1.65 25.35
N TRP A 456 9.50 -0.52 24.64
CA TRP A 456 10.76 0.08 24.16
C TRP A 456 11.61 0.55 25.35
N LYS A 457 11.01 1.18 26.36
CA LYS A 457 11.72 1.58 27.58
C LYS A 457 12.40 0.39 28.27
N SER A 458 11.70 -0.72 28.50
CA SER A 458 12.26 -1.91 29.17
C SER A 458 13.42 -2.53 28.38
N LYS A 459 13.31 -2.62 27.06
CA LYS A 459 14.36 -3.22 26.22
C LYS A 459 15.58 -2.31 26.07
N TRP A 460 15.36 -0.99 26.01
CA TRP A 460 16.45 -0.01 26.04
C TRP A 460 17.17 0.00 27.38
N VAL A 461 16.45 -0.12 28.50
CA VAL A 461 17.05 -0.27 29.84
C VAL A 461 17.90 -1.54 29.91
N LEU A 462 17.41 -2.69 29.43
CA LEU A 462 18.19 -3.94 29.39
C LEU A 462 19.42 -3.86 28.47
N LEU A 463 19.33 -3.11 27.37
CA LEU A 463 20.49 -2.82 26.50
C LEU A 463 21.46 -1.87 27.18
N PHE A 464 20.98 -0.85 27.88
CA PHE A 464 21.78 0.12 28.62
C PHE A 464 22.51 -0.55 29.80
N GLU A 465 21.85 -1.42 30.55
CA GLU A 465 22.46 -2.20 31.64
C GLU A 465 23.50 -3.20 31.14
N LYS A 466 23.34 -3.73 29.92
CA LYS A 466 24.37 -4.57 29.28
C LYS A 466 25.58 -3.77 28.80
N VAL A 467 25.38 -2.54 28.36
CA VAL A 467 26.46 -1.68 27.83
C VAL A 467 27.16 -0.94 28.98
N HIS A 468 26.44 -0.58 30.03
CA HIS A 468 26.92 0.10 31.24
C HIS A 468 26.34 -0.62 32.47
N PRO A 469 27.02 -1.67 32.97
CA PRO A 469 26.56 -2.35 34.18
C PRO A 469 26.53 -1.37 35.36
N PRO A 470 25.45 -1.35 36.17
CA PRO A 470 25.38 -0.48 37.33
C PRO A 470 26.53 -0.81 38.28
N LYS A 471 27.25 0.23 38.74
CA LYS A 471 28.26 0.06 39.80
C LYS A 471 27.57 -0.49 41.04
N GLN A 472 27.99 -1.65 41.51
CA GLN A 472 27.57 -2.19 42.80
C GLN A 472 27.93 -1.19 43.89
N VAL A 473 26.94 -0.53 44.46
CA VAL A 473 27.10 0.21 45.71
C VAL A 473 27.00 -0.83 46.82
N ALA A 474 28.11 -1.08 47.52
CA ALA A 474 28.14 -1.96 48.68
C ALA A 474 27.24 -1.39 49.80
N PRO A 475 26.55 -2.24 50.59
CA PRO A 475 25.80 -1.77 51.75
C PRO A 475 26.77 -1.20 52.79
N LYS A 476 26.47 -0.01 53.32
CA LYS A 476 27.14 0.54 54.51
C LYS A 476 26.71 -0.31 55.72
N GLU A 477 27.68 -0.93 56.39
CA GLU A 477 27.49 -1.56 57.71
C GLU A 477 27.10 -0.48 58.73
N GLU A 478 25.96 -0.65 59.37
CA GLU A 478 25.57 0.04 60.61
C GLU A 478 26.48 -0.46 61.73
N MET A 479 27.40 0.39 62.17
CA MET A 479 28.22 0.19 63.35
C MET A 479 27.85 1.31 64.33
N GLU A 480 26.84 1.09 65.17
CA GLU A 480 26.57 1.80 66.44
C GLU A 480 25.20 1.36 67.02
N GLU A 481 25.15 0.21 67.70
CA GLU A 481 24.23 -0.03 68.84
C GLU A 481 24.52 -1.41 69.45
N SER A 482 25.52 -1.49 70.33
CA SER A 482 25.67 -2.54 71.36
C SER A 482 26.86 -2.23 72.28
N GLN A 483 26.83 -1.07 72.91
CA GLN A 483 27.53 -0.80 74.17
C GLN A 483 26.48 -0.35 75.19
N GLU A 484 25.65 -1.28 75.67
CA GLU A 484 24.92 -1.16 76.94
C GLU A 484 24.18 -2.48 77.20
N MET A 485 24.81 -3.36 77.98
CA MET A 485 24.23 -4.34 78.92
C MET A 485 25.21 -5.51 79.11
N GLU A 486 26.36 -5.18 79.71
CA GLU A 486 27.11 -6.11 80.53
C GLU A 486 26.60 -5.90 81.97
N GLU A 487 25.64 -6.69 82.42
CA GLU A 487 25.56 -7.08 83.83
C GLU A 487 24.78 -8.40 83.99
N SER A 488 25.47 -9.33 84.63
CA SER A 488 25.15 -10.73 84.88
C SER A 488 24.45 -10.86 86.27
N PRO A 489 24.32 -12.03 86.90
CA PRO A 489 23.21 -12.98 86.77
C PRO A 489 22.44 -13.22 88.09
N GLY A 490 21.23 -13.76 87.97
CA GLY A 490 20.65 -14.75 88.90
C GLY A 490 20.09 -14.28 90.25
N MET A 491 18.76 -14.27 90.38
CA MET A 491 18.00 -15.11 91.32
C MET A 491 16.52 -15.12 90.98
#